data_AF-A0A2V8GQL6-F1
#
_entry.id   AF-A0A2V8GQL6-F1
#
_cell.length_a   1.000
_cell.length_b   1.000
_cell.length_c   1.000
_cell.angle_alpha   90.00
_cell.angle_beta   90.00
_cell.angle_gamma   90.00
#
_symmetry.space_group_name_H-M   'P 1'
#
loop_
_entity.id
_entity.type
_entity.pdbx_description
1 polymer ?
#
loop_
_entity_poly.entity_id
_entity_poly.type
_entity_poly.pdbx_seq_one_letter_code
_entity_poly.pdbx_strand_id
1 'polypeptide(L)'
;MTNFLTRLAAVALVCLGSVRLQPDLHAQAQTAKAIAPIDLTGYWTAVVTEDWHVRMLTPAKGDFGSGVTGTIENPGVGFIGAGPNPSAQGNIPYNVTAARLAMAWDPAKDEADGNACKAYGAGGIMRQPTHLRISWQDDNTLEMEADFGTQTRVLHFGPPVTAGRLDYANATLFPARPPKLDPPAGTEPSAQGYSIAQWTIMGGTGGYERGGNLKVVTTRLKPGYYWKNGMPYSGNAVLTEYFRTMELPDRSQWIRYTVIADDPEYLTQPWIVNYAFKKLPDGSKWNPTPCSVK
;
A
#
# COMPACT_ATOMS: atom_id res chain seq x y z
N MET A 1 45.17 -74.12 -58.78
CA MET A 1 45.03 -72.69 -58.49
C MET A 1 43.70 -72.53 -57.73
N THR A 2 43.73 -72.77 -56.42
CA THR A 2 43.49 -71.76 -55.34
C THR A 2 42.00 -71.33 -55.27
N ASN A 3 41.14 -71.90 -54.41
CA ASN A 3 40.88 -71.59 -52.98
C ASN A 3 40.64 -70.07 -52.73
N PHE A 4 39.71 -69.53 -51.94
CA PHE A 4 38.80 -69.99 -50.87
C PHE A 4 37.98 -68.76 -50.37
N LEU A 5 36.88 -68.98 -49.64
CA LEU A 5 36.40 -68.22 -48.45
C LEU A 5 35.65 -66.86 -48.55
N THR A 6 34.35 -66.99 -48.23
CA THR A 6 33.42 -66.14 -47.46
C THR A 6 34.02 -65.12 -46.47
N ARG A 7 33.45 -63.91 -46.39
CA ARG A 7 33.29 -63.15 -45.13
C ARG A 7 32.02 -62.30 -45.11
N LEU A 8 31.15 -62.59 -44.14
CA LEU A 8 30.13 -61.69 -43.60
C LEU A 8 30.80 -60.44 -43.00
N ALA A 9 30.21 -59.27 -43.22
CA ALA A 9 30.44 -58.08 -42.41
C ALA A 9 29.11 -57.60 -41.83
N ALA A 10 28.97 -57.72 -40.52
CA ALA A 10 27.86 -57.17 -39.75
C ALA A 10 28.03 -55.64 -39.65
N VAL A 11 27.00 -54.89 -40.05
CA VAL A 11 26.93 -53.44 -39.81
C VAL A 11 26.28 -53.23 -38.44
N ALA A 12 27.10 -52.89 -37.45
CA ALA A 12 26.62 -52.42 -36.15
C ALA A 12 26.15 -50.97 -36.29
N LEU A 13 24.83 -50.76 -36.23
CA LEU A 13 24.23 -49.43 -36.18
C LEU A 13 24.42 -48.87 -34.76
N VAL A 14 25.41 -47.99 -34.59
CA VAL A 14 25.58 -47.22 -33.35
C VAL A 14 24.52 -46.13 -33.33
N CYS A 15 23.49 -46.30 -32.50
CA CYS A 15 22.54 -45.24 -32.15
C CYS A 15 23.28 -44.15 -31.35
N LEU A 16 23.80 -43.14 -32.04
CA LEU A 16 24.21 -41.87 -31.43
C LEU A 16 22.95 -41.15 -30.94
N GLY A 17 22.56 -41.44 -29.71
CA GLY A 17 21.57 -40.67 -28.97
C GLY A 17 22.02 -39.21 -28.93
N SER A 18 21.34 -38.37 -29.70
CA SER A 18 21.52 -36.93 -29.64
C SER A 18 20.95 -36.46 -28.31
N VAL A 19 21.79 -36.36 -27.27
CA VAL A 19 21.48 -35.63 -26.06
C VAL A 19 21.31 -34.17 -26.48
N ARG A 20 20.07 -33.76 -26.76
CA ARG A 20 19.74 -32.33 -26.78
C ARG A 20 19.89 -31.85 -25.35
N LEU A 21 20.99 -31.16 -25.07
CA LEU A 21 21.07 -30.22 -23.95
C LEU A 21 19.88 -29.27 -24.11
N GLN A 22 18.79 -29.53 -23.40
CA GLN A 22 17.78 -28.51 -23.15
C GLN A 22 18.51 -27.40 -22.40
N PRO A 23 18.58 -26.17 -22.92
CA PRO A 23 19.04 -25.07 -22.11
C PRO A 23 18.12 -25.03 -20.89
N ASP A 24 18.72 -25.07 -19.70
CA ASP A 24 18.02 -24.76 -18.45
C ASP A 24 17.37 -23.40 -18.63
N LEU A 25 16.09 -23.40 -19.00
CA LEU A 25 15.18 -22.30 -18.79
C LEU A 25 15.07 -22.16 -17.28
N HIS A 26 16.09 -21.53 -16.68
CA HIS A 26 15.93 -20.82 -15.44
C HIS A 26 14.72 -19.93 -15.70
N ALA A 27 13.57 -20.31 -15.16
CA ALA A 27 12.41 -19.45 -15.11
C ALA A 27 12.88 -18.22 -14.35
N GLN A 28 13.30 -17.21 -15.09
CA GLN A 28 13.75 -15.94 -14.54
C GLN A 28 12.58 -15.47 -13.68
N ALA A 29 12.82 -15.38 -12.36
CA ALA A 29 11.77 -15.02 -11.41
C ALA A 29 11.13 -13.73 -11.94
N GLN A 30 9.87 -13.80 -12.35
CA GLN A 30 9.22 -12.66 -13.00
C GLN A 30 9.16 -11.53 -11.98
N THR A 31 9.65 -10.36 -12.37
CA THR A 31 9.74 -9.20 -11.47
C THR A 31 8.36 -8.63 -11.19
N ALA A 32 8.22 -7.93 -10.06
CA ALA A 32 6.94 -7.34 -9.69
C ALA A 32 6.43 -6.36 -10.76
N LYS A 33 7.32 -5.59 -11.37
CA LYS A 33 6.99 -4.70 -12.50
C LYS A 33 6.50 -5.47 -13.71
N ALA A 34 7.15 -6.58 -14.08
CA ALA A 34 6.79 -7.36 -15.27
C ALA A 34 5.43 -8.06 -15.15
N ILE A 35 5.01 -8.41 -13.93
CA ILE A 35 3.74 -9.12 -13.68
C ILE A 35 2.59 -8.21 -13.22
N ALA A 36 2.81 -6.89 -13.19
CA ALA A 36 1.85 -5.92 -12.67
C ALA A 36 0.48 -6.05 -13.38
N PRO A 37 -0.61 -6.38 -12.66
CA PRO A 37 -1.94 -6.50 -13.24
C PRO A 37 -2.62 -5.13 -13.46
N ILE A 38 -2.08 -4.07 -12.87
CA ILE A 38 -2.55 -2.69 -13.01
C ILE A 38 -1.33 -1.77 -13.13
N ASP A 39 -1.48 -0.65 -13.85
CA ASP A 39 -0.46 0.39 -13.92
C ASP A 39 -0.84 1.58 -13.03
N LEU A 40 -0.03 1.84 -12.01
CA LEU A 40 -0.18 2.98 -11.10
C LEU A 40 0.71 4.16 -11.51
N THR A 41 1.65 3.98 -12.45
CA THR A 41 2.70 4.96 -12.74
C THR A 41 2.17 6.23 -13.39
N GLY A 42 2.73 7.39 -13.04
CA GLY A 42 2.38 8.70 -13.58
C GLY A 42 1.85 9.67 -12.51
N TYR A 43 1.15 10.71 -12.96
CA TYR A 43 0.68 11.79 -12.09
C TYR A 43 -0.79 11.63 -11.73
N TRP A 44 -1.13 11.93 -10.47
CA TRP A 44 -2.48 11.82 -9.93
C TRP A 44 -2.80 13.02 -9.04
N THR A 45 -4.07 13.39 -8.94
CA THR A 45 -4.55 14.45 -8.04
C THR A 45 -5.58 13.89 -7.07
N ALA A 46 -5.49 14.26 -5.80
CA ALA A 46 -6.47 13.87 -4.79
C ALA A 46 -7.87 14.40 -5.16
N VAL A 47 -8.86 13.53 -5.08
CA VAL A 47 -10.27 13.91 -5.23
C VAL A 47 -10.89 14.01 -3.85
N VAL A 48 -11.31 15.23 -3.50
CA VAL A 48 -11.84 15.57 -2.19
C VAL A 48 -13.33 15.88 -2.32
N THR A 49 -14.16 14.85 -2.19
CA THR A 49 -15.63 14.96 -2.23
C THR A 49 -16.26 14.80 -0.84
N GLU A 50 -15.65 13.96 0.00
CA GLU A 50 -16.06 13.71 1.38
C GLU A 50 -15.11 14.44 2.34
N ASP A 51 -15.62 14.79 3.53
CA ASP A 51 -14.84 15.46 4.57
C ASP A 51 -14.14 16.73 4.07
N TRP A 52 -14.66 17.39 3.03
CA TRP A 52 -13.95 18.46 2.33
C TRP A 52 -13.55 19.60 3.28
N HIS A 53 -14.42 19.91 4.25
CA HIS A 53 -14.19 20.95 5.25
C HIS A 53 -13.02 20.64 6.20
N VAL A 54 -12.64 19.37 6.38
CA VAL A 54 -11.49 18.94 7.21
C VAL A 54 -10.32 18.37 6.38
N ARG A 55 -10.42 18.40 5.04
CA ARG A 55 -9.37 17.98 4.11
C ARG A 55 -8.82 19.12 3.26
N MET A 56 -9.63 20.12 2.96
CA MET A 56 -9.20 21.36 2.30
C MET A 56 -8.83 22.46 3.29
N LEU A 57 -9.37 22.37 4.52
CA LEU A 57 -9.02 23.25 5.63
C LEU A 57 -8.54 22.38 6.79
N THR A 58 -7.58 22.91 7.53
CA THR A 58 -7.05 22.24 8.72
C THR A 58 -8.13 22.23 9.81
N PRO A 59 -8.57 21.04 10.28
CA PRO A 59 -9.63 20.96 11.28
C PRO A 59 -9.21 21.62 12.59
N ALA A 60 -10.20 22.10 13.34
CA ALA A 60 -9.94 22.61 14.68
C ALA A 60 -9.37 21.50 15.58
N LYS A 61 -8.55 21.89 16.56
CA LYS A 61 -8.13 21.01 17.64
C LYS A 61 -9.38 20.43 18.33
N GLY A 62 -9.41 19.11 18.51
CA GLY A 62 -10.52 18.42 19.14
C GLY A 62 -11.75 18.21 18.26
N ASP A 63 -11.68 18.56 16.98
CA ASP A 63 -12.68 18.10 16.00
C ASP A 63 -12.36 16.66 15.60
N PHE A 64 -13.26 15.74 15.94
CA PHE A 64 -13.14 14.33 15.58
C PHE A 64 -13.90 13.98 14.30
N GLY A 65 -14.28 14.97 13.48
CA GLY A 65 -15.01 14.78 12.22
C GLY A 65 -16.50 15.06 12.28
N SER A 66 -16.97 15.68 13.37
CA SER A 66 -18.37 16.07 13.52
C SER A 66 -18.62 17.52 13.11
N GLY A 67 -17.57 18.34 12.96
CA GLY A 67 -17.65 19.72 12.46
C GLY A 67 -17.86 20.79 13.53
N VAL A 68 -17.80 20.45 14.83
CA VAL A 68 -17.78 21.43 15.93
C VAL A 68 -16.83 20.98 17.03
N THR A 69 -15.95 21.87 17.48
CA THR A 69 -15.08 21.66 18.64
C THR A 69 -15.92 21.41 19.89
N GLY A 70 -15.76 20.23 20.49
CA GLY A 70 -16.11 20.00 21.90
C GLY A 70 -17.56 19.70 22.27
N THR A 71 -18.58 19.98 21.47
CA THR A 71 -19.97 19.57 21.78
C THR A 71 -20.89 19.90 20.60
N ILE A 72 -21.39 18.90 19.87
CA ILE A 72 -22.62 19.11 19.07
C ILE A 72 -23.78 18.69 19.95
N GLU A 73 -24.62 19.63 20.37
CA GLU A 73 -25.95 19.23 20.84
C GLU A 73 -26.73 18.72 19.62
N ASN A 74 -26.95 17.41 19.58
CA ASN A 74 -27.76 16.81 18.54
C ASN A 74 -29.21 16.71 19.08
N PRO A 75 -30.20 17.37 18.43
CA PRO A 75 -31.56 17.46 18.97
C PRO A 75 -32.18 16.08 19.20
N GLY A 76 -32.51 15.77 20.46
CA GLY A 76 -33.10 14.48 20.86
C GLY A 76 -32.11 13.37 21.23
N VAL A 77 -30.80 13.59 21.13
CA VAL A 77 -29.73 12.63 21.52
C VAL A 77 -28.64 13.23 22.43
N GLY A 78 -28.62 14.54 22.65
CA GLY A 78 -27.72 15.22 23.59
C GLY A 78 -26.37 15.64 22.98
N PHE A 79 -25.41 16.00 23.82
CA PHE A 79 -24.08 16.47 23.40
C PHE A 79 -23.19 15.32 22.86
N ILE A 80 -22.80 15.40 21.59
CA ILE A 80 -21.74 14.63 20.95
C ILE A 80 -20.41 15.00 21.61
N GLY A 81 -19.73 14.03 22.23
CA GLY A 81 -18.49 14.25 23.00
C GLY A 81 -18.69 14.47 24.51
N ALA A 82 -19.94 14.49 25.00
CA ALA A 82 -20.22 14.41 26.43
C ALA A 82 -20.20 12.95 26.89
N GLY A 83 -19.21 12.62 27.71
CA GLY A 83 -18.98 11.27 28.25
C GLY A 83 -17.51 11.05 28.58
N PRO A 84 -17.11 9.87 29.07
CA PRO A 84 -15.71 9.58 29.39
C PRO A 84 -14.76 9.64 28.18
N ASN A 85 -15.29 9.46 26.96
CA ASN A 85 -14.56 9.50 25.70
C ASN A 85 -15.06 10.63 24.79
N PRO A 86 -14.30 11.71 24.57
CA PRO A 86 -14.73 12.81 23.71
C PRO A 86 -14.81 12.45 22.22
N SER A 87 -14.26 11.29 21.80
CA SER A 87 -14.31 10.82 20.42
C SER A 87 -15.37 9.73 20.16
N ALA A 88 -16.26 9.44 21.11
CA ALA A 88 -17.17 8.29 21.05
C ALA A 88 -18.08 8.24 19.80
N GLN A 89 -18.22 9.37 19.10
CA GLN A 89 -19.00 9.54 17.87
C GLN A 89 -18.18 10.22 16.76
N GLY A 90 -16.85 10.18 16.89
CA GLY A 90 -15.92 10.69 15.88
C GLY A 90 -15.76 9.74 14.69
N ASN A 91 -15.10 10.23 13.66
CA ASN A 91 -14.78 9.50 12.43
C ASN A 91 -13.71 8.42 12.68
N ILE A 92 -12.76 8.68 13.59
CA ILE A 92 -11.74 7.71 14.01
C ILE A 92 -12.19 7.04 15.33
N PRO A 93 -12.22 5.69 15.42
CA PRO A 93 -12.69 4.94 16.59
C PRO A 93 -11.64 4.92 17.71
N TYR A 94 -11.32 6.09 18.25
CA TYR A 94 -10.35 6.23 19.32
C TYR A 94 -10.88 5.69 20.65
N ASN A 95 -9.99 5.08 21.42
CA ASN A 95 -10.18 4.90 22.84
C ASN A 95 -10.00 6.23 23.60
N VAL A 96 -10.33 6.22 24.89
CA VAL A 96 -10.28 7.41 25.74
C VAL A 96 -8.86 8.02 25.82
N THR A 97 -7.82 7.20 25.82
CA THR A 97 -6.42 7.64 25.92
C THR A 97 -6.04 8.47 24.69
N ALA A 98 -6.29 7.93 23.50
CA ALA A 98 -5.98 8.62 22.25
C ALA A 98 -6.81 9.89 22.05
N ALA A 99 -8.09 9.85 22.44
CA ALA A 99 -8.96 11.01 22.39
C ALA A 99 -8.44 12.15 23.29
N ARG A 100 -7.94 11.83 24.50
CA ARG A 100 -7.30 12.82 25.38
C ARG A 100 -5.99 13.36 24.80
N LEU A 101 -5.18 12.53 24.15
CA LEU A 101 -3.96 12.97 23.46
C LEU A 101 -4.28 13.96 22.33
N ALA A 102 -5.29 13.66 21.51
CA ALA A 102 -5.76 14.58 20.46
C ALA A 102 -6.24 15.92 21.06
N MET A 103 -6.98 15.87 22.18
CA MET A 103 -7.41 17.07 22.92
C MET A 103 -6.26 17.82 23.59
N ALA A 104 -5.13 17.16 23.87
CA ALA A 104 -3.95 17.77 24.46
C ALA A 104 -2.99 18.34 23.42
N TRP A 105 -3.16 18.02 22.13
CA TRP A 105 -2.27 18.44 21.06
C TRP A 105 -2.01 19.94 21.06
N ASP A 106 -0.75 20.33 20.96
CA ASP A 106 -0.32 21.73 20.88
C ASP A 106 0.44 21.94 19.56
N PRO A 107 -0.16 22.65 18.58
CA PRO A 107 0.49 22.89 17.31
C PRO A 107 1.75 23.78 17.44
N ALA A 108 1.79 24.71 18.40
CA ALA A 108 2.95 25.59 18.58
C ALA A 108 4.14 24.80 19.14
N LYS A 109 3.86 23.83 20.03
CA LYS A 109 4.88 22.90 20.50
C LYS A 109 5.43 22.02 19.38
N ASP A 110 4.56 21.47 18.53
CA ASP A 110 5.04 20.67 17.39
C ASP A 110 5.89 21.51 16.42
N GLU A 111 5.53 22.76 16.19
CA GLU A 111 6.32 23.67 15.36
C GLU A 111 7.70 23.94 15.98
N ALA A 112 7.73 24.27 17.28
CA ALA A 112 8.97 24.51 18.02
C ALA A 112 9.88 23.28 18.09
N ASP A 113 9.31 22.08 18.19
CA ASP A 113 10.03 20.81 18.26
C ASP A 113 10.41 20.26 16.86
N GLY A 114 10.10 20.97 15.78
CA GLY A 114 10.42 20.53 14.40
C GLY A 114 9.54 19.36 13.91
N ASN A 115 8.37 19.17 14.50
CA ASN A 115 7.44 18.07 14.24
C ASN A 115 6.41 18.37 13.14
N ALA A 116 6.68 19.33 12.24
CA ALA A 116 5.75 19.75 11.20
C ALA A 116 5.27 18.61 10.28
N CYS A 117 6.08 17.56 10.10
CA CYS A 117 5.75 16.44 9.22
C CYS A 117 4.91 15.33 9.87
N LYS A 118 4.50 15.43 11.15
CA LYS A 118 3.77 14.33 11.82
C LYS A 118 2.46 13.92 11.13
N ALA A 119 1.76 14.85 10.48
CA ALA A 119 0.54 14.57 9.71
C ALA A 119 0.80 14.15 8.24
N TYR A 120 2.07 14.06 7.86
CA TYR A 120 2.53 13.72 6.52
C TYR A 120 3.18 12.33 6.46
N GLY A 121 3.17 11.58 7.58
CA GLY A 121 3.56 10.17 7.59
C GLY A 121 2.57 9.28 6.81
N ALA A 122 2.89 7.99 6.70
CA ALA A 122 2.08 7.05 5.89
C ALA A 122 0.60 7.00 6.30
N GLY A 123 0.30 7.19 7.59
CA GLY A 123 -1.08 7.22 8.10
C GLY A 123 -1.89 8.45 7.65
N GLY A 124 -1.22 9.58 7.37
CA GLY A 124 -1.88 10.86 7.07
C GLY A 124 -1.73 11.33 5.62
N ILE A 125 -0.63 11.00 4.94
CA ILE A 125 -0.28 11.62 3.65
C ILE A 125 -1.32 11.38 2.54
N MET A 126 -1.91 10.18 2.50
CA MET A 126 -2.90 9.82 1.48
C MET A 126 -4.25 10.51 1.70
N ARG A 127 -4.49 11.07 2.90
CA ARG A 127 -5.66 11.92 3.19
C ARG A 127 -5.49 13.33 2.64
N GLN A 128 -4.26 13.80 2.46
CA GLN A 128 -4.01 15.20 2.13
C GLN A 128 -4.48 15.56 0.70
N PRO A 129 -4.78 16.85 0.43
CA PRO A 129 -5.09 17.34 -0.91
C PRO A 129 -3.81 17.44 -1.76
N THR A 130 -3.15 16.31 -1.97
CA THR A 130 -1.84 16.21 -2.65
C THR A 130 -1.99 15.80 -4.10
N HIS A 131 -1.01 16.16 -4.93
CA HIS A 131 -0.68 15.40 -6.13
C HIS A 131 0.26 14.27 -5.78
N LEU A 132 0.14 13.17 -6.52
CA LEU A 132 1.05 12.03 -6.44
C LEU A 132 1.84 11.89 -7.74
N ARG A 133 3.14 11.59 -7.64
CA ARG A 133 3.95 11.04 -8.72
C ARG A 133 4.32 9.62 -8.35
N ILE A 134 3.91 8.66 -9.17
CA ILE A 134 4.19 7.24 -8.95
C ILE A 134 5.13 6.73 -10.04
N SER A 135 6.21 6.08 -9.66
CA SER A 135 7.19 5.52 -10.60
C SER A 135 7.86 4.28 -10.05
N TRP A 136 8.37 3.42 -10.92
CA TRP A 136 9.26 2.34 -10.53
C TRP A 136 10.67 2.90 -10.32
N GLN A 137 11.25 2.70 -9.12
CA GLN A 137 12.70 2.94 -8.91
C GLN A 137 13.50 1.83 -9.59
N ASP A 138 13.03 0.60 -9.47
CA ASP A 138 13.59 -0.60 -10.09
C ASP A 138 12.47 -1.63 -10.34
N ASP A 139 12.83 -2.85 -10.71
CA ASP A 139 11.88 -3.90 -11.08
C ASP A 139 11.01 -4.45 -9.94
N ASN A 140 11.37 -4.18 -8.67
CA ASN A 140 10.67 -4.64 -7.47
C ASN A 140 10.46 -3.53 -6.43
N THR A 141 10.69 -2.27 -6.79
CA THR A 141 10.52 -1.13 -5.89
C THR A 141 9.72 -0.03 -6.57
N LEU A 142 8.57 0.30 -6.00
CA LEU A 142 7.70 1.37 -6.48
C LEU A 142 7.77 2.56 -5.53
N GLU A 143 8.02 3.73 -6.09
CA GLU A 143 8.07 5.01 -5.39
C GLU A 143 6.79 5.78 -5.62
N MET A 144 6.31 6.42 -4.56
CA MET A 144 5.17 7.32 -4.57
C MET A 144 5.54 8.60 -3.84
N GLU A 145 5.62 9.69 -4.58
CA GLU A 145 5.90 11.02 -4.05
C GLU A 145 4.61 11.81 -3.92
N ALA A 146 4.50 12.58 -2.85
CA ALA A 146 3.44 13.54 -2.60
C ALA A 146 4.04 14.95 -2.59
N ASP A 147 3.48 15.86 -3.40
CA ASP A 147 3.96 17.24 -3.47
C ASP A 147 3.63 18.03 -2.19
N PHE A 148 2.46 17.79 -1.60
CA PHE A 148 2.05 18.43 -0.36
C PHE A 148 2.77 17.79 0.83
N GLY A 149 3.78 18.49 1.35
CA GLY A 149 4.68 18.01 2.39
C GLY A 149 5.95 17.34 1.85
N THR A 150 6.15 17.28 0.52
CA THR A 150 7.32 16.69 -0.15
C THR A 150 7.72 15.34 0.45
N GLN A 151 6.77 14.42 0.54
CA GLN A 151 6.98 13.10 1.13
C GLN A 151 7.17 12.02 0.07
N THR A 152 8.02 11.04 0.37
CA THR A 152 8.28 9.92 -0.52
C THR A 152 8.00 8.61 0.20
N ARG A 153 7.13 7.79 -0.37
CA ARG A 153 6.86 6.42 0.06
C ARG A 153 7.54 5.45 -0.89
N VAL A 154 8.25 4.48 -0.32
CA VAL A 154 8.92 3.41 -1.07
C VAL A 154 8.24 2.10 -0.71
N LEU A 155 7.73 1.41 -1.73
CA LEU A 155 6.99 0.16 -1.61
C LEU A 155 7.86 -0.97 -2.16
N HIS A 156 8.31 -1.84 -1.26
CA HIS A 156 9.19 -2.96 -1.61
C HIS A 156 8.35 -4.19 -1.92
N PHE A 157 8.46 -4.74 -3.12
CA PHE A 157 7.75 -5.96 -3.44
C PHE A 157 8.42 -7.16 -2.74
N GLY A 158 7.62 -7.85 -1.92
CA GLY A 158 8.03 -9.12 -1.35
C GLY A 158 8.21 -10.19 -2.42
N PRO A 159 8.84 -11.33 -2.08
CA PRO A 159 8.91 -12.46 -2.99
C PRO A 159 7.49 -12.85 -3.46
N PRO A 160 7.32 -13.26 -4.73
CA PRO A 160 6.01 -13.63 -5.25
C PRO A 160 5.38 -14.74 -4.40
N VAL A 161 4.06 -14.74 -4.30
CA VAL A 161 3.33 -15.78 -3.58
C VAL A 161 3.65 -17.13 -4.20
N THR A 162 4.20 -18.05 -3.40
CA THR A 162 4.30 -19.44 -3.82
C THR A 162 2.90 -20.04 -3.79
N ALA A 163 2.29 -20.14 -4.97
CA ALA A 163 1.03 -20.86 -5.12
C ALA A 163 1.20 -22.29 -4.59
N GLY A 164 0.20 -22.76 -3.84
CA GLY A 164 0.19 -24.15 -3.42
C GLY A 164 0.09 -25.05 -4.65
N ARG A 165 0.84 -26.16 -4.68
CA ARG A 165 0.75 -27.14 -5.76
C ARG A 165 0.54 -28.53 -5.18
N LEU A 166 -0.24 -29.33 -5.89
CA LEU A 166 -0.32 -30.77 -5.65
C LEU A 166 0.55 -31.46 -6.69
N ASP A 167 1.54 -32.22 -6.23
CA ASP A 167 2.27 -33.16 -7.09
C ASP A 167 1.45 -34.45 -7.19
N TYR A 168 0.78 -34.64 -8.33
CA TYR A 168 -0.07 -35.81 -8.58
C TYR A 168 0.73 -37.11 -8.74
N ALA A 169 2.03 -37.04 -9.10
CA ALA A 169 2.84 -38.25 -9.27
C ALA A 169 3.13 -38.92 -7.92
N ASN A 170 3.23 -38.14 -6.85
CA ASN A 170 3.59 -38.62 -5.50
C ASN A 170 2.54 -38.29 -4.43
N ALA A 171 1.39 -37.73 -4.80
CA ALA A 171 0.33 -37.24 -3.90
C ALA A 171 0.83 -36.24 -2.83
N THR A 172 1.85 -35.44 -3.14
CA THR A 172 2.45 -34.49 -2.20
C THR A 172 1.82 -33.11 -2.35
N LEU A 173 1.18 -32.61 -1.29
CA LEU A 173 0.68 -31.25 -1.21
C LEU A 173 1.79 -30.30 -0.75
N PHE A 174 2.17 -29.35 -1.60
CA PHE A 174 2.96 -28.18 -1.23
C PHE A 174 1.99 -27.05 -0.91
N PRO A 175 1.75 -26.72 0.38
CA PRO A 175 0.80 -25.69 0.74
C PRO A 175 1.25 -24.32 0.21
N ALA A 176 0.27 -23.47 -0.12
CA ALA A 176 0.57 -22.07 -0.42
C ALA A 176 1.22 -21.44 0.82
N ARG A 177 2.39 -20.82 0.65
CA ARG A 177 3.03 -20.07 1.73
C ARG A 177 2.67 -18.60 1.56
N PRO A 178 1.96 -17.97 2.51
CA PRO A 178 1.74 -16.54 2.44
C PRO A 178 3.11 -15.85 2.51
N PRO A 179 3.32 -14.78 1.72
CA PRO A 179 4.56 -14.03 1.79
C PRO A 179 4.70 -13.43 3.19
N LYS A 180 5.94 -13.41 3.68
CA LYS A 180 6.27 -12.71 4.92
C LYS A 180 6.19 -11.21 4.62
N LEU A 181 5.13 -10.55 5.07
CA LEU A 181 4.94 -9.10 4.96
C LEU A 181 5.57 -8.37 6.16
N ASP A 182 6.69 -8.90 6.67
CA ASP A 182 7.43 -8.28 7.76
C ASP A 182 8.66 -7.57 7.20
N PRO A 183 8.98 -6.36 7.70
CA PRO A 183 10.18 -5.65 7.30
C PRO A 183 11.45 -6.46 7.64
N PRO A 184 12.57 -6.21 6.93
CA PRO A 184 13.87 -6.77 7.29
C PRO A 184 14.20 -6.55 8.77
N ALA A 185 14.96 -7.48 9.36
CA ALA A 185 15.41 -7.33 10.73
C ALA A 185 16.29 -6.07 10.87
N GLY A 186 16.11 -5.32 11.95
CA GLY A 186 16.83 -4.05 12.18
C GLY A 186 16.29 -2.85 11.40
N THR A 187 15.13 -2.97 10.74
CA THR A 187 14.48 -1.81 10.10
C THR A 187 14.08 -0.78 11.15
N GLU A 188 14.72 0.39 11.11
CA GLU A 188 14.45 1.51 12.00
C GLU A 188 13.09 2.16 11.69
N PRO A 189 12.36 2.64 12.71
CA PRO A 189 11.11 3.35 12.48
C PRO A 189 11.28 4.67 11.71
N SER A 190 10.33 4.95 10.82
CA SER A 190 10.30 6.19 10.02
C SER A 190 8.90 6.78 9.93
N ALA A 191 8.75 8.04 9.49
CA ALA A 191 7.43 8.64 9.30
C ALA A 191 6.60 7.90 8.22
N GLN A 192 7.27 7.34 7.22
CA GLN A 192 6.64 6.56 6.14
C GLN A 192 6.61 5.05 6.44
N GLY A 193 7.20 4.65 7.57
CA GLY A 193 7.36 3.24 7.94
C GLY A 193 8.22 2.46 6.96
N TYR A 194 7.98 1.16 6.93
CA TYR A 194 8.49 0.24 5.91
C TYR A 194 7.30 -0.46 5.27
N SER A 195 7.15 -0.29 3.96
CA SER A 195 6.01 -0.77 3.18
C SER A 195 6.40 -2.01 2.37
N ILE A 196 5.69 -3.12 2.57
CA ILE A 196 5.82 -4.33 1.74
C ILE A 196 4.62 -4.46 0.83
N ALA A 197 4.89 -4.51 -0.47
CA ALA A 197 3.93 -4.58 -1.54
C ALA A 197 3.77 -6.00 -2.07
N GLN A 198 2.56 -6.32 -2.51
CA GLN A 198 2.23 -7.57 -3.15
C GLN A 198 1.09 -7.37 -4.16
N TRP A 199 1.24 -7.95 -5.35
CA TRP A 199 0.15 -8.05 -6.30
C TRP A 199 -0.87 -9.10 -5.87
N THR A 200 -2.14 -8.72 -5.91
CA THR A 200 -3.25 -9.67 -5.99
C THR A 200 -3.68 -9.71 -7.45
N ILE A 201 -3.39 -10.80 -8.14
CA ILE A 201 -3.71 -11.00 -9.56
C ILE A 201 -5.01 -11.80 -9.66
N MET A 202 -5.96 -11.31 -10.45
CA MET A 202 -7.22 -11.97 -10.75
C MET A 202 -7.34 -12.14 -12.26
N GLY A 203 -7.74 -13.33 -12.73
CA GLY A 203 -7.86 -13.63 -14.15
C GLY A 203 -6.49 -13.81 -14.86
N GLY A 204 -6.47 -13.64 -16.18
CA GLY A 204 -5.25 -13.76 -16.98
C GLY A 204 -4.97 -15.14 -17.60
N THR A 205 -5.95 -16.05 -17.60
CA THR A 205 -5.88 -17.35 -18.30
C THR A 205 -6.98 -17.40 -19.37
N GLY A 206 -6.65 -17.86 -20.59
CA GLY A 206 -7.66 -18.18 -21.61
C GLY A 206 -8.48 -17.00 -22.16
N GLY A 207 -7.86 -15.84 -22.41
CA GLY A 207 -8.51 -14.70 -23.09
C GLY A 207 -9.22 -13.68 -22.19
N TYR A 208 -9.20 -13.86 -20.86
CA TYR A 208 -9.69 -12.86 -19.91
C TYR A 208 -8.62 -11.80 -19.62
N GLU A 209 -9.04 -10.53 -19.55
CA GLU A 209 -8.16 -9.43 -19.12
C GLU A 209 -7.56 -9.72 -17.74
N ARG A 210 -6.28 -9.40 -17.60
CA ARG A 210 -5.56 -9.52 -16.33
C ARG A 210 -5.94 -8.32 -15.46
N GLY A 211 -6.64 -8.58 -14.36
CA GLY A 211 -7.02 -7.56 -13.38
C GLY A 211 -6.36 -7.82 -12.02
N GLY A 212 -6.55 -6.91 -11.07
CA GLY A 212 -5.97 -7.08 -9.75
C GLY A 212 -6.01 -5.85 -8.87
N ASN A 213 -5.21 -5.89 -7.82
CA ASN A 213 -4.94 -4.78 -6.94
C ASN A 213 -3.54 -4.90 -6.33
N LEU A 214 -3.00 -3.76 -5.92
CA LEU A 214 -1.80 -3.72 -5.09
C LEU A 214 -2.23 -3.77 -3.62
N LYS A 215 -1.76 -4.77 -2.88
CA LYS A 215 -1.82 -4.77 -1.41
C LYS A 215 -0.49 -4.28 -0.87
N VAL A 216 -0.53 -3.38 0.10
CA VAL A 216 0.66 -2.89 0.82
C VAL A 216 0.43 -3.04 2.31
N VAL A 217 1.43 -3.52 3.03
CA VAL A 217 1.44 -3.51 4.50
C VAL A 217 2.57 -2.62 4.97
N THR A 218 2.24 -1.58 5.73
CA THR A 218 3.19 -0.62 6.28
C THR A 218 3.28 -0.80 7.79
N THR A 219 4.51 -0.99 8.29
CA THR A 219 4.84 -1.12 9.71
C THR A 219 6.03 -0.21 10.06
N ARG A 220 6.58 -0.30 11.28
CA ARG A 220 7.74 0.50 11.72
C ARG A 220 7.49 2.01 11.59
N LEU A 221 6.29 2.44 11.93
CA LEU A 221 5.95 3.85 11.89
C LEU A 221 6.54 4.57 13.11
N LYS A 222 6.99 5.81 12.92
CA LYS A 222 7.10 6.78 14.02
C LYS A 222 5.70 7.28 14.36
N PRO A 223 5.39 7.56 15.64
CA PRO A 223 4.13 8.20 16.01
C PRO A 223 3.88 9.48 15.20
N GLY A 224 2.65 9.66 14.76
CA GLY A 224 2.25 10.78 13.91
C GLY A 224 0.76 11.05 14.00
N TYR A 225 0.21 11.73 13.00
CA TYR A 225 -1.20 12.09 12.96
C TYR A 225 -1.91 11.57 11.72
N TYR A 226 -3.12 11.04 11.89
CA TYR A 226 -4.00 10.76 10.75
C TYR A 226 -4.47 12.06 10.10
N TRP A 227 -4.74 13.09 10.91
CA TRP A 227 -5.29 14.38 10.47
C TRP A 227 -4.39 15.54 10.93
N LYS A 228 -4.38 16.67 10.20
CA LYS A 228 -3.63 17.89 10.57
C LYS A 228 -4.22 18.65 11.79
N ASN A 229 -4.82 17.95 12.74
CA ASN A 229 -5.31 18.52 14.01
C ASN A 229 -4.87 17.73 15.25
N GLY A 230 -3.80 16.93 15.11
CA GLY A 230 -3.22 16.20 16.24
C GLY A 230 -3.88 14.86 16.55
N MET A 231 -4.79 14.35 15.71
CA MET A 231 -5.38 13.02 15.87
C MET A 231 -4.31 11.93 15.71
N PRO A 232 -3.87 11.27 16.80
CA PRO A 232 -2.64 10.50 16.81
C PRO A 232 -2.79 9.07 16.28
N TYR A 233 -1.69 8.52 15.78
CA TYR A 233 -1.46 7.08 15.67
C TYR A 233 -0.16 6.71 16.39
N SER A 234 -0.11 5.53 16.97
CA SER A 234 1.05 5.02 17.71
C SER A 234 2.13 4.49 16.76
N GLY A 235 3.34 4.27 17.28
CA GLY A 235 4.39 3.57 16.52
C GLY A 235 4.09 2.09 16.25
N ASN A 236 3.06 1.54 16.92
CA ASN A 236 2.58 0.17 16.75
C ASN A 236 1.46 0.07 15.71
N ALA A 237 1.06 1.18 15.09
CA ALA A 237 0.08 1.18 14.02
C ALA A 237 0.56 0.33 12.84
N VAL A 238 -0.34 -0.48 12.29
CA VAL A 238 -0.17 -1.25 11.07
C VAL A 238 -1.17 -0.74 10.04
N LEU A 239 -0.68 -0.36 8.87
CA LEU A 239 -1.54 0.05 7.76
C LEU A 239 -1.59 -1.07 6.74
N THR A 240 -2.78 -1.57 6.45
CA THR A 240 -3.04 -2.44 5.30
C THR A 240 -3.75 -1.63 4.23
N GLU A 241 -3.08 -1.43 3.11
CA GLU A 241 -3.48 -0.53 2.05
C GLU A 241 -3.77 -1.31 0.76
N TYR A 242 -4.79 -0.89 0.03
CA TYR A 242 -5.18 -1.48 -1.24
C TYR A 242 -5.31 -0.39 -2.29
N PHE A 243 -4.60 -0.56 -3.42
CA PHE A 243 -4.70 0.31 -4.58
C PHE A 243 -5.34 -0.44 -5.74
N ARG A 244 -6.39 0.16 -6.31
CA ARG A 244 -7.10 -0.35 -7.48
C ARG A 244 -7.21 0.75 -8.51
N THR A 245 -7.02 0.42 -9.78
CA THR A 245 -7.36 1.32 -10.87
C THR A 245 -8.79 1.07 -11.33
N MET A 246 -9.45 2.12 -11.78
CA MET A 246 -10.74 2.04 -12.47
C MET A 246 -10.79 3.06 -13.60
N GLU A 247 -11.50 2.73 -14.65
CA GLU A 247 -11.86 3.64 -15.73
C GLU A 247 -13.35 3.92 -15.65
N LEU A 248 -13.72 5.21 -15.64
CA LEU A 248 -15.12 5.63 -15.67
C LEU A 248 -15.63 5.76 -17.12
N PRO A 249 -16.95 5.86 -17.36
CA PRO A 249 -17.50 5.98 -18.72
C PRO A 249 -16.95 7.16 -19.54
N ASP A 250 -16.47 8.21 -18.87
CA ASP A 250 -15.81 9.37 -19.51
C ASP A 250 -14.33 9.10 -19.86
N ARG A 251 -13.88 7.83 -19.77
CA ARG A 251 -12.50 7.37 -19.99
C ARG A 251 -11.50 7.92 -18.98
N SER A 252 -11.95 8.61 -17.93
CA SER A 252 -11.05 9.07 -16.89
C SER A 252 -10.57 7.90 -16.04
N GLN A 253 -9.27 7.90 -15.74
CA GLN A 253 -8.63 6.88 -14.92
C GLN A 253 -8.51 7.35 -13.47
N TRP A 254 -8.77 6.44 -12.54
CA TRP A 254 -8.80 6.73 -11.11
C TRP A 254 -8.06 5.64 -10.34
N ILE A 255 -7.40 6.04 -9.25
CA ILE A 255 -7.01 5.14 -8.18
C ILE A 255 -8.07 5.22 -7.09
N ARG A 256 -8.60 4.07 -6.70
CA ARG A 256 -9.26 3.90 -5.40
C ARG A 256 -8.24 3.34 -4.42
N TYR A 257 -7.97 4.12 -3.38
CA TYR A 257 -7.11 3.76 -2.27
C TYR A 257 -7.98 3.44 -1.05
N THR A 258 -7.79 2.27 -0.47
CA THR A 258 -8.42 1.87 0.80
C THR A 258 -7.32 1.61 1.80
N VAL A 259 -7.42 2.18 3.00
CA VAL A 259 -6.52 1.86 4.11
C VAL A 259 -7.32 1.34 5.28
N ILE A 260 -6.81 0.27 5.87
CA ILE A 260 -7.24 -0.30 7.13
C ILE A 260 -6.10 -0.03 8.11
N ALA A 261 -6.38 0.76 9.14
CA ALA A 261 -5.43 1.06 10.20
C ALA A 261 -5.78 0.27 11.46
N ASP A 262 -4.85 -0.58 11.87
CA ASP A 262 -4.89 -1.33 13.12
C ASP A 262 -3.90 -0.68 14.09
N ASP A 263 -4.41 -0.19 15.23
CA ASP A 263 -3.57 0.41 16.27
C ASP A 263 -4.16 0.03 17.64
N PRO A 264 -3.72 -1.08 18.23
CA PRO A 264 -4.29 -1.59 19.47
C PRO A 264 -4.04 -0.66 20.68
N GLU A 265 -3.12 0.30 20.55
CA GLU A 265 -2.84 1.27 21.60
C GLU A 265 -3.88 2.39 21.63
N TYR A 266 -4.30 2.87 20.45
CA TYR A 266 -5.16 4.06 20.32
C TYR A 266 -6.57 3.79 19.80
N LEU A 267 -6.79 2.73 19.04
CA LEU A 267 -8.08 2.42 18.42
C LEU A 267 -8.81 1.29 19.15
N THR A 268 -10.14 1.37 19.22
CA THR A 268 -11.00 0.31 19.77
C THR A 268 -11.35 -0.77 18.74
N GLN A 269 -11.19 -0.46 17.46
CA GLN A 269 -11.41 -1.34 16.32
C GLN A 269 -10.61 -0.85 15.11
N PRO A 270 -10.40 -1.67 14.07
CA PRO A 270 -9.74 -1.22 12.85
C PRO A 270 -10.47 -0.03 12.22
N TRP A 271 -9.71 0.99 11.80
CA TRP A 271 -10.26 2.15 11.12
C TRP A 271 -10.10 2.00 9.61
N ILE A 272 -11.19 2.07 8.86
CA ILE A 272 -11.20 1.85 7.42
C ILE A 272 -11.66 3.12 6.72
N VAL A 273 -10.83 3.64 5.81
CA VAL A 273 -11.16 4.84 5.03
C VAL A 273 -10.75 4.65 3.57
N ASN A 274 -11.47 5.32 2.68
CA ASN A 274 -11.23 5.32 1.26
C ASN A 274 -10.87 6.72 0.77
N TYR A 275 -9.89 6.81 -0.10
CA TYR A 275 -9.57 8.01 -0.85
C TYR A 275 -9.53 7.70 -2.35
N ALA A 276 -9.72 8.72 -3.16
CA ALA A 276 -9.70 8.61 -4.60
C ALA A 276 -8.71 9.60 -5.19
N PHE A 277 -8.02 9.19 -6.25
CA PHE A 277 -7.12 10.05 -7.01
C PHE A 277 -7.46 9.93 -8.49
N LYS A 278 -7.57 11.07 -9.17
CA LYS A 278 -7.81 11.13 -10.62
C LYS A 278 -6.50 11.28 -11.36
N LYS A 279 -6.34 10.56 -12.48
CA LYS A 279 -5.16 10.65 -13.33
C LYS A 279 -5.02 12.05 -13.92
N LEU A 280 -3.79 12.56 -13.93
CA LEU A 280 -3.42 13.77 -14.65
C LEU A 280 -2.66 13.41 -15.95
N PRO A 281 -2.77 14.25 -17.00
CA PRO A 281 -2.02 14.03 -18.24
C PRO A 281 -0.50 14.02 -18.04
N ASP A 282 -0.01 14.90 -17.17
CA ASP A 282 1.40 15.13 -16.90
C ASP A 282 1.60 15.79 -15.52
N GLY A 283 2.84 16.20 -15.24
CA GLY A 283 3.23 16.88 -14.01
C GLY A 283 3.03 18.39 -13.99
N SER A 284 2.29 19.00 -14.94
CA SER A 284 2.10 20.45 -15.00
C SER A 284 1.44 21.06 -13.76
N LYS A 285 0.72 20.25 -12.97
CA LYS A 285 0.09 20.64 -11.69
C LYS A 285 0.95 20.36 -10.46
N TRP A 286 2.13 19.77 -10.63
CA TRP A 286 3.03 19.43 -9.53
C TRP A 286 3.48 20.70 -8.81
N ASN A 287 3.25 20.78 -7.50
CA ASN A 287 3.54 21.98 -6.71
C ASN A 287 4.07 21.61 -5.31
N PRO A 288 5.38 21.30 -5.18
CA PRO A 288 5.96 20.89 -3.90
C PRO A 288 5.83 21.97 -2.83
N THR A 289 5.32 21.59 -1.66
CA THR A 289 5.26 22.45 -0.48
C THR A 289 5.88 21.74 0.71
N PRO A 290 6.57 22.44 1.62
CA PRO A 290 7.10 21.83 2.83
C PRO A 290 5.97 21.32 3.74
N CYS A 291 6.33 20.48 4.71
CA CYS A 291 5.42 20.14 5.80
C CYS A 291 5.05 21.40 6.59
N SER A 292 3.81 21.46 7.07
CA SER A 292 3.36 22.49 8.00
C SER A 292 2.44 21.90 9.05
N VAL A 293 2.49 22.42 10.27
CA VAL A 293 1.62 21.94 11.35
C VAL A 293 0.15 22.24 11.07
N LYS A 294 -0.13 23.40 10.46
CA LYS A 294 -1.46 23.84 10.03
C LYS A 294 -1.54 24.01 8.53
#